data_AF-A0A3P0NMN3-F1
#
_entry.id   AF-A0A3P0NMN3-F1
#
_cell.length_a   1.000
_cell.length_b   1.000
_cell.length_c   1.000
_cell.angle_alpha   90.00
_cell.angle_beta   90.00
_cell.angle_gamma   90.00
#
_symmetry.space_group_name_H-M   'P 1'
#
loop_
_entity.id
_entity.type
_entity.pdbx_description
1 polymer ?
#
loop_
_entity_poly.entity_id
_entity_poly.type
_entity_poly.pdbx_seq_one_letter_code
_entity_poly.pdbx_strand_id
1 'polypeptide(L)' 'MQNSTVINAPAQTPLQPPRLGEEILRVEHVNRGFNKTQGELLVLDDANLSLREGEIVGL' A
#
# COMPACT_ATOMS: atom_id res chain seq x y z
N MET A 1 -6.64 -24.49 -53.16
CA MET A 1 -5.46 -24.34 -52.29
C MET A 1 -5.81 -23.35 -51.20
N GLN A 2 -6.26 -23.82 -50.03
CA GLN A 2 -6.49 -22.97 -48.86
C GLN A 2 -5.14 -22.57 -48.27
N ASN A 3 -4.95 -21.28 -47.99
CA ASN A 3 -3.80 -20.82 -47.20
C ASN A 3 -4.32 -20.41 -45.82
N SER A 4 -4.12 -21.29 -44.85
CA SER A 4 -4.53 -21.12 -43.46
C SER A 4 -3.39 -20.45 -42.69
N THR A 5 -3.36 -19.12 -42.66
CA THR A 5 -2.40 -18.39 -41.83
C THR A 5 -2.94 -18.28 -40.41
N VAL A 6 -2.55 -19.23 -39.54
CA VAL A 6 -2.85 -19.18 -38.11
C VAL A 6 -1.95 -18.12 -37.48
N ILE A 7 -2.55 -16.99 -37.10
CA ILE A 7 -1.86 -15.90 -36.38
C ILE A 7 -1.72 -16.36 -34.93
N ASN A 8 -0.52 -16.79 -34.54
CA ASN A 8 -0.24 -17.14 -33.14
C ASN A 8 -0.09 -15.84 -32.33
N ALA A 9 -1.21 -15.29 -31.85
CA ALA A 9 -1.18 -14.21 -30.87
C ALA A 9 -0.62 -14.75 -29.54
N PRO A 10 0.31 -14.05 -28.87
CA PRO A 10 0.78 -14.47 -27.57
C PRO A 10 -0.42 -14.52 -26.61
N ALA A 11 -0.61 -15.66 -25.95
CA ALA A 11 -1.66 -15.85 -24.96
C ALA A 11 -1.53 -14.77 -23.87
N GLN A 12 -2.55 -13.91 -23.76
CA GLN A 12 -2.62 -12.91 -22.69
C GLN A 12 -2.72 -13.66 -21.37
N THR A 13 -1.64 -13.64 -20.57
CA THR A 13 -1.71 -14.05 -19.18
C THR A 13 -2.80 -13.22 -18.49
N PRO A 14 -3.72 -13.84 -17.73
CA PRO A 14 -4.71 -13.06 -17.00
C PRO A 14 -3.98 -12.08 -16.10
N LEU A 15 -4.28 -10.79 -16.26
CA LEU A 15 -3.77 -9.72 -15.43
C LEU A 15 -4.16 -10.04 -13.98
N GLN A 16 -3.22 -10.58 -13.20
CA GLN A 16 -3.44 -10.74 -11.78
C GLN A 16 -3.65 -9.35 -11.18
N PRO A 17 -4.64 -9.16 -10.30
CA PRO A 17 -4.76 -7.92 -9.54
C PRO A 17 -3.43 -7.65 -8.84
N PRO A 18 -2.99 -6.37 -8.74
CA PRO A 18 -1.82 -6.02 -7.93
C PRO A 18 -1.99 -6.63 -6.54
N ARG A 19 -1.06 -7.51 -6.16
CA ARG A 19 -1.07 -8.12 -4.83
C ARG A 19 -0.31 -7.19 -3.90
N LEU A 20 -0.90 -6.91 -2.74
CA LEU A 20 -0.14 -6.32 -1.65
C LEU A 20 0.96 -7.30 -1.24
N GLY A 21 2.18 -6.80 -1.10
CA GLY A 21 3.32 -7.58 -0.64
C GLY A 21 3.37 -7.65 0.89
N GLU A 22 4.58 -7.78 1.41
CA GLU A 22 4.84 -7.88 2.84
C GLU A 22 4.60 -6.54 3.58
N GLU A 23 4.44 -6.59 4.89
CA GLU A 23 4.39 -5.39 5.73
C GLU A 23 5.74 -4.66 5.68
N ILE A 24 5.70 -3.37 5.38
CA ILE A 24 6.90 -2.52 5.25
C ILE A 24 6.96 -1.40 6.29
N LEU A 25 5.82 -1.07 6.91
CA LEU A 25 5.73 -0.09 8.00
C LEU A 25 4.71 -0.60 9.00
N ARG A 26 5.06 -0.50 10.29
CA ARG A 26 4.12 -0.66 11.40
C ARG A 26 4.49 0.31 12.49
N VAL A 27 3.52 1.12 12.90
CA VAL A 27 3.62 2.00 14.05
C VAL A 27 2.45 1.71 14.97
N GLU A 28 2.75 1.62 16.26
CA GLU A 28 1.79 1.23 17.28
C GLU A 28 1.87 2.18 18.46
N HIS A 29 0.70 2.51 19.01
CA HIS A 29 0.57 3.33 20.21
C HIS A 29 1.35 4.65 20.13
N VAL A 30 1.35 5.28 18.95
CA VAL A 30 2.12 6.52 18.72
C VAL A 30 1.41 7.67 19.41
N ASN A 31 2.09 8.21 20.43
CA ASN A 31 1.73 9.45 21.10
C ASN A 31 2.77 10.50 20.75
N ARG A 32 2.33 11.63 20.20
CA ARG A 32 3.24 12.71 19.81
C ARG A 32 2.57 14.05 20.04
N GLY A 33 3.28 14.97 20.67
CA GLY A 33 2.82 16.33 20.84
C GLY A 33 3.91 17.38 20.69
N PHE A 34 3.51 18.61 20.99
CA PHE A 34 4.39 19.75 21.16
C PHE A 34 4.42 20.15 22.63
N ASN A 35 5.62 20.34 23.18
CA ASN A 35 5.79 20.88 24.53
C ASN A 35 5.32 22.35 24.57
N LYS A 36 4.43 22.65 25.50
CA LYS A 36 4.01 24.02 25.83
C LYS A 36 4.33 24.31 27.31
N THR A 37 4.32 25.58 27.66
CA THR A 37 4.62 26.06 29.01
C THR A 37 3.70 25.48 30.10
N GLN A 38 2.49 25.01 29.74
CA GLN A 38 1.50 24.44 30.65
C GLN A 38 1.19 22.95 30.39
N GLY A 39 2.09 22.23 29.71
CA GLY A 39 1.94 20.81 29.42
C GLY A 39 2.15 20.49 27.94
N GLU A 40 1.89 19.24 27.55
CA GLU A 40 2.03 18.80 26.17
C GLU A 40 0.69 18.95 25.42
N LEU A 41 0.73 19.52 24.21
CA LEU A 41 -0.39 19.44 23.27
C LEU A 41 -0.14 18.23 22.35
N LEU A 42 -0.85 17.14 22.59
CA LEU A 42 -0.82 15.98 21.70
C LEU A 42 -1.43 16.33 20.35
N VAL A 43 -0.76 15.89 19.29
CA VAL A 43 -1.21 15.91 17.90
C VAL A 43 -1.49 14.51 17.36
N LEU A 44 -0.86 13.50 17.96
CA LEU A 44 -1.19 12.09 17.81
C LEU A 44 -1.45 11.54 19.22
N ASP A 45 -2.59 10.90 19.39
CA ASP A 45 -3.01 10.21 20.61
C ASP A 45 -3.36 8.78 20.22
N ASP A 46 -2.59 7.82 20.74
CA ASP A 46 -2.68 6.38 20.45
C ASP A 46 -2.83 6.01 18.95
N ALA A 47 -2.04 6.65 18.08
CA ALA A 47 -2.14 6.41 16.64
C ALA A 47 -1.49 5.07 16.24
N ASN A 48 -2.22 4.29 15.42
CA ASN A 48 -1.81 2.97 14.94
C ASN A 48 -1.95 2.93 13.41
N LEU A 49 -0.91 2.46 12.70
CA LEU A 49 -0.89 2.35 11.24
C LEU A 49 0.04 1.21 10.82
N SER A 50 -0.41 0.39 9.88
CA SER A 50 0.46 -0.52 9.12
C SER A 50 0.30 -0.27 7.63
N LEU A 51 1.38 -0.47 6.87
CA LEU A 51 1.38 -0.37 5.41
C LEU A 51 2.10 -1.57 4.82
N ARG A 52 1.57 -2.06 3.70
CA ARG A 52 2.15 -3.15 2.91
C ARG A 52 2.78 -2.66 1.62
N GLU A 53 3.73 -3.42 1.10
CA GLU A 53 4.32 -3.15 -0.21
C GLU A 53 3.24 -3.07 -1.30
N GLY A 54 3.29 -2.01 -2.12
CA GLY A 54 2.31 -1.77 -3.18
C GLY A 54 1.00 -1.12 -2.72
N GLU A 55 0.83 -0.87 -1.42
CA GLU A 55 -0.32 -0.15 -0.88
C GLU A 55 -0.20 1.36 -1.15
N ILE A 56 -1.28 1.97 -1.68
CA ILE A 56 -1.37 3.43 -1.86
C ILE A 56 -2.35 3.96 -0.81
N VAL A 57 -1.84 4.77 0.13
CA VAL A 57 -2.62 5.37 1.20
C VAL A 57 -2.74 6.89 1.01
N GLY A 58 -3.91 7.44 1.32
CA GLY A 58 -4.12 8.89 1.45
C GLY A 58 -4.36 9.23 2.93
N LEU A 59 -3.68 10.26 3.42
CA LEU A 59 -3.75 10.74 4.80
C LEU A 59 -4.22 12.20 4.83
#